data_AF-A0A7K3XPK9-F1
#
_entry.id   AF-A0A7K3XPK9-F1
#
_cell.length_a   1.000
_cell.length_b   1.000
_cell.length_c   1.000
_cell.angle_alpha   90.00
_cell.angle_beta   90.00
_cell.angle_gamma   90.00
#
_symmetry.space_group_name_H-M   'P 1'
#
loop_
_entity.id
_entity.type
_entity.pdbx_description
1 polymer ?
#
loop_
_entity_poly.entity_id
_entity_poly.type
_entity_poly.pdbx_seq_one_letter_code
_entity_poly.pdbx_strand_id
1 'polypeptide(L)' 'MRIGKYIENGIGEFIGMNYENGFVFNGEFGPDRNPLYGEILNPNGDQIYYGQITGYIFDYFDEYIKTGKIKQRSKKY' A
#
# COMPACT_ATOMS: atom_id res chain seq x y z
N MET A 1 4.94 0.70 13.52
CA MET A 1 5.47 -0.50 12.86
C MET A 1 4.60 -0.77 11.64
N ARG A 2 5.18 -0.72 10.43
CA ARG A 2 4.45 -1.05 9.20
C ARG A 2 4.28 -2.57 9.15
N ILE A 3 3.10 -3.06 8.76
CA ILE A 3 2.75 -4.50 8.83
C ILE A 3 2.90 -5.08 7.42
N GLY A 4 4.13 -5.38 7.03
CA GLY A 4 4.41 -5.97 5.72
C GLY A 4 5.91 -6.10 5.43
N LYS A 5 6.23 -6.91 4.42
CA LYS A 5 7.59 -7.11 3.91
C LYS A 5 7.76 -6.35 2.61
N TYR A 6 8.79 -5.54 2.55
CA TYR A 6 9.19 -4.87 1.32
C TYR A 6 9.66 -5.89 0.27
N ILE A 7 9.38 -5.57 -0.99
CA ILE A 7 9.85 -6.30 -2.17
C ILE A 7 10.90 -5.43 -2.83
N GLU A 8 12.09 -5.97 -3.02
CA GLU A 8 13.22 -5.32 -3.69
C GLU A 8 13.52 -6.02 -5.00
N ASN A 9 13.90 -5.26 -6.03
CA ASN A 9 14.41 -5.83 -7.28
C ASN A 9 15.89 -6.25 -7.14
N GLY A 10 16.46 -6.84 -8.19
CA GLY A 10 17.85 -7.33 -8.19
C GLY A 10 18.93 -6.26 -8.04
N ILE A 11 18.56 -4.98 -8.04
CA ILE A 11 19.45 -3.83 -7.83
C ILE A 11 19.17 -3.07 -6.52
N GLY A 12 18.29 -3.61 -5.66
CA GLY A 12 18.00 -3.07 -4.32
C GLY A 12 16.97 -1.93 -4.29
N GLU A 13 16.25 -1.69 -5.39
CA GLU A 13 15.14 -0.73 -5.40
C GLU A 13 13.87 -1.39 -4.90
N PHE A 14 13.12 -0.67 -4.07
CA PHE A 14 11.81 -1.10 -3.62
C PHE A 14 10.83 -1.04 -4.79
N ILE A 15 10.19 -2.16 -5.06
CA ILE A 15 9.19 -2.32 -6.14
C ILE A 15 7.83 -2.75 -5.60
N GLY A 16 7.73 -3.05 -4.31
CA GLY A 16 6.45 -3.39 -3.70
C GLY A 16 6.50 -3.64 -2.20
N MET A 17 5.37 -4.07 -1.67
CA MET A 17 5.19 -4.49 -0.29
C MET A 17 4.13 -5.59 -0.21
N ASN A 18 4.49 -6.72 0.40
CA ASN A 18 3.56 -7.78 0.77
C ASN A 18 3.05 -7.52 2.19
N TYR A 19 1.75 -7.31 2.33
CA TYR A 19 1.11 -7.11 3.62
C TYR A 19 0.77 -8.47 4.26
N GLU A 20 0.76 -8.54 5.59
CA GLU A 20 0.49 -9.80 6.31
C GLU A 20 -0.91 -10.38 6.04
N ASN A 21 -1.86 -9.54 5.63
CA ASN A 21 -3.21 -9.96 5.30
C ASN A 21 -3.39 -10.41 3.84
N GLY A 22 -2.29 -10.59 3.10
CA GLY A 22 -2.29 -11.10 1.72
C GLY A 22 -2.46 -10.03 0.64
N PHE A 23 -2.66 -8.77 1.01
CA PHE A 23 -2.62 -7.68 0.03
C PHE A 23 -1.20 -7.48 -0.48
N VAL A 24 -1.10 -6.96 -1.70
CA VAL A 24 0.19 -6.64 -2.33
C VAL A 24 0.11 -5.23 -2.88
N PHE A 25 1.08 -4.40 -2.52
CA PHE A 25 1.36 -3.15 -3.23
C PHE A 25 2.50 -3.39 -4.21
N ASN A 26 2.32 -3.02 -5.48
CA ASN A 26 3.40 -2.99 -6.46
C ASN A 26 3.52 -1.57 -6.99
N GLY A 27 4.73 -1.01 -7.01
CA GLY A 27 4.91 0.33 -7.51
C GLY A 27 6.23 0.98 -7.15
N GLU A 28 6.28 2.27 -7.45
CA GLU A 28 7.44 3.11 -7.27
C GLU A 28 7.49 3.66 -5.85
N PHE A 29 8.69 3.67 -5.28
CA PHE A 29 8.99 4.26 -4.00
C PHE A 29 9.92 5.46 -4.18
N GLY A 30 9.66 6.51 -3.42
CA GLY A 30 10.56 7.65 -3.29
C GLY A 30 11.77 7.32 -2.40
N PRO A 31 12.71 8.27 -2.27
CA PRO A 31 13.96 8.09 -1.51
C PRO A 31 13.75 7.64 -0.06
N ASP A 32 12.65 8.06 0.56
CA ASP A 32 12.30 7.72 1.94
C ASP A 32 11.54 6.38 2.08
N ARG A 33 11.53 5.55 1.02
CA ARG A 33 10.72 4.32 0.94
C ARG A 33 9.24 4.59 1.17
N ASN A 34 8.79 5.75 0.70
CA ASN A 34 7.39 6.12 0.64
C ASN A 34 6.87 5.86 -0.77
N PRO A 35 5.81 5.08 -0.93
CA PRO A 35 5.26 4.77 -2.24
C PRO A 35 4.65 6.02 -2.87
N LEU A 36 4.88 6.17 -4.17
CA LEU A 36 4.52 7.35 -4.96
C LEU A 36 3.41 7.02 -5.96
N TYR A 37 3.51 5.87 -6.59
CA TYR A 37 2.59 5.43 -7.64
C TYR A 37 2.60 3.91 -7.71
N GLY A 38 1.45 3.29 -7.96
CA GLY A 38 1.39 1.85 -8.13
C GLY A 38 -0.01 1.28 -8.07
N GLU A 39 -0.07 -0.03 -7.99
CA GLU A 39 -1.28 -0.82 -7.81
C GLU A 39 -1.35 -1.45 -6.44
N ILE A 40 -2.58 -1.73 -6.01
CA ILE A 40 -2.84 -2.56 -4.84
C ILE A 40 -3.72 -3.72 -5.27
N LEU A 41 -3.24 -4.93 -5.00
CA LEU A 41 -3.93 -6.18 -5.22
C LEU A 41 -4.51 -6.68 -3.90
N ASN A 42 -5.73 -7.20 -3.96
CA ASN A 42 -6.33 -7.92 -2.84
C ASN A 42 -5.69 -9.32 -2.69
N PRO A 43 -6.02 -10.09 -1.63
CA PRO A 43 -5.46 -11.43 -1.41
C PRO A 43 -5.83 -12.46 -2.48
N ASN A 44 -6.86 -12.19 -3.29
CA ASN A 44 -7.24 -13.02 -4.44
C ASN A 44 -6.44 -12.64 -5.70
N GLY A 45 -5.62 -11.59 -5.64
CA GLY A 45 -4.85 -11.06 -6.77
C GLY A 45 -5.59 -10.01 -7.61
N ASP A 46 -6.81 -9.61 -7.24
CA ASP A 46 -7.56 -8.60 -8.00
C ASP A 46 -7.03 -7.20 -7.70
N GLN A 47 -6.82 -6.40 -8.75
CA GLN A 47 -6.46 -4.99 -8.64
C GLN A 47 -7.65 -4.18 -8.11
N ILE A 48 -7.48 -3.58 -6.93
CA ILE A 48 -8.49 -2.75 -6.28
C ILE A 48 -8.14 -1.25 -6.28
N TYR A 49 -6.91 -0.93 -6.64
CA TYR A 49 -6.44 0.44 -6.77
C TYR A 49 -5.29 0.51 -7.78
N TYR A 50 -5.24 1.57 -8.56
CA TYR A 50 -4.09 1.94 -9.38
C TYR A 50 -4.01 3.45 -9.52
N GLY A 51 -2.83 4.01 -9.28
CA GLY A 51 -2.62 5.44 -9.40
C GLY A 51 -1.60 5.99 -8.41
N GLN A 52 -1.68 7.31 -8.21
CA GLN A 52 -0.77 8.02 -7.32
C GLN A 52 -1.07 7.67 -5.86
N ILE A 53 -0.08 7.10 -5.20
CA ILE A 53 -0.14 6.82 -3.78
C ILE A 53 0.22 8.08 -3.02
N THR A 54 -0.77 8.65 -2.35
CA THR A 54 -0.53 9.70 -1.35
C THR A 54 -0.44 9.07 0.03
N GLY A 55 0.19 9.75 1.00
CA GLY A 55 0.27 9.25 2.38
C GLY A 55 -1.09 8.84 2.96
N TYR A 56 -2.17 9.53 2.55
CA TYR A 56 -3.54 9.18 2.92
C TYR A 56 -4.03 7.86 2.35
N ILE A 57 -3.65 7.51 1.12
CA ILE A 57 -4.01 6.24 0.50
C ILE A 57 -3.30 5.11 1.23
N PHE A 58 -2.02 5.30 1.55
CA PHE A 58 -1.25 4.29 2.28
C PHE A 58 -1.76 4.10 3.71
N ASP A 59 -2.04 5.19 4.44
CA ASP A 59 -2.63 5.13 5.78
C ASP A 59 -4.04 4.50 5.76
N TYR A 60 -4.83 4.80 4.72
CA TYR A 60 -6.16 4.22 4.52
C TYR A 60 -6.09 2.72 4.29
N PHE A 61 -5.14 2.25 3.48
CA PHE A 61 -4.91 0.83 3.27
C PHE A 61 -4.33 0.18 4.53
N ASP A 62 -3.33 0.76 5.19
CA ASP A 62 -2.79 0.28 6.47
C ASP A 62 -3.88 0.16 7.56
N GLU A 63 -4.81 1.11 7.64
CA GLU A 63 -5.92 1.09 8.60
C GLU A 63 -7.01 0.06 8.21
N TYR A 64 -7.32 -0.05 6.92
CA TYR A 64 -8.18 -1.12 6.40
C TYR A 64 -7.58 -2.51 6.69
N ILE A 65 -6.28 -2.66 6.47
CA ILE A 65 -5.50 -3.88 6.71
C ILE A 65 -5.56 -4.28 8.19
N LYS A 66 -5.44 -3.31 9.12
CA LYS A 66 -5.48 -3.57 10.57
C LYS A 66 -6.87 -3.89 11.11
N THR A 67 -7.92 -3.33 10.51
CA THR A 67 -9.26 -3.32 11.13
C THR A 67 -10.31 -4.10 10.34
N GLY A 68 -10.01 -4.49 9.10
CA GLY A 68 -11.00 -5.04 8.15
C GLY A 68 -12.12 -4.05 7.81
N LYS A 69 -11.98 -2.77 8.19
CA LYS A 69 -12.99 -1.74 8.04
C LYS A 69 -12.41 -0.55 7.32
N ILE A 70 -13.15 -0.08 6.32
CA ILE A 70 -12.88 1.21 5.70
C ILE A 70 -13.31 2.26 6.72
N LYS A 71 -12.36 2.96 7.33
CA LYS A 71 -12.70 4.14 8.10
C LYS A 71 -13.01 5.25 7.10
N GLN A 72 -14.30 5.52 6.89
CA GLN A 72 -14.70 6.80 6.30
C GLN A 72 -14.19 7.89 7.25
N ARG A 73 -13.05 8.52 6.91
CA ARG A 73 -12.76 9.84 7.46
C ARG A 73 -13.79 10.77 6.86
N SER A 74 -14.83 11.06 7.63
CA SER A 74 -15.73 12.17 7.33
C SER A 74 -14.86 13.42 7.20
N LYS A 75 -14.77 13.93 5.97
CA LYS A 75 -14.18 15.22 5.68
C LYS A 75 -15.14 16.24 6.32
N LYS A 76 -14.85 16.64 7.57
CA LYS A 76 -15.47 17.84 8.15
C LYS A 76 -14.91 19.02 7.36
N TYR A 77 -15.69 19.47 6.38
CA TYR A 77 -15.61 20.83 5.86
C TYR A 77 -16.24 21.77 6.88
#